data_AF-A0A961E9Q9-F1
#
_entry.id   AF-A0A961E9Q9-F1
#
_cell.length_a   1.000
_cell.length_b   1.000
_cell.length_c   1.000
_cell.angle_alpha   90.00
_cell.angle_beta   90.00
_cell.angle_gamma   90.00
#
_symmetry.space_group_name_H-M   'P 1'
#
loop_
_entity.id
_entity.type
_entity.pdbx_description
1 polymer ?
#
loop_
_entity_poly.entity_id
_entity_poly.type
_entity_poly.pdbx_seq_one_letter_code
_entity_poly.pdbx_strand_id
1 'polypeptide(L)'
;MARAKEISSDTDSGVWTVVTQTSTYLLDFNEMTLLRAPGVGVSDSEEWAVSRLRRDSEDIPLLGVRTCRVGESAQFWVRAADDPDVRTWRITTPVESIEKIG
;
A
#
# COMPACT_ATOMS: atom_id res chain seq x y z
N MET A 1 4.91 -9.79 -15.74
CA MET A 1 4.81 -8.89 -14.58
C MET A 1 6.20 -8.62 -14.05
N ALA A 2 6.57 -7.35 -13.88
CA ALA A 2 7.90 -6.95 -13.45
C ALA A 2 7.91 -6.76 -11.93
N ARG A 3 8.84 -7.46 -11.24
CA ARG A 3 9.08 -7.28 -9.80
C ARG A 3 10.04 -6.13 -9.58
N ALA A 4 9.71 -5.25 -8.66
CA ALA A 4 10.59 -4.18 -8.20
C ALA A 4 11.05 -4.42 -6.77
N LYS A 5 12.16 -3.79 -6.38
CA LYS A 5 12.61 -3.78 -4.98
C LYS A 5 12.10 -2.58 -4.20
N GLU A 6 11.71 -1.53 -4.91
CA GLU A 6 11.20 -0.28 -4.35
C GLU A 6 10.29 0.44 -5.35
N ILE A 7 9.39 1.29 -4.84
CA ILE A 7 8.65 2.28 -5.61
C ILE A 7 9.22 3.65 -5.27
N SER A 8 9.70 4.35 -6.30
CA SER A 8 10.16 5.73 -6.23
C SER A 8 8.98 6.68 -6.33
N SER A 9 8.86 7.57 -5.34
CA SER A 9 7.77 8.56 -5.24
C SER A 9 7.67 9.52 -6.41
N ASP A 10 8.77 9.71 -7.14
CA ASP A 10 8.91 10.79 -8.11
C ASP A 10 8.85 10.31 -9.56
N THR A 11 8.98 9.00 -9.79
CA THR A 11 9.21 8.45 -11.14
C THR A 11 8.30 7.30 -11.52
N ASP A 12 7.67 6.64 -10.55
CA ASP A 12 6.81 5.49 -10.85
C ASP A 12 5.39 5.91 -11.24
N SER A 13 4.82 5.17 -12.19
CA SER A 13 3.51 5.38 -12.77
C SER A 13 2.80 4.05 -13.00
N GLY A 14 1.51 4.09 -13.30
CA GLY A 14 0.70 2.90 -13.49
C GLY A 14 0.19 2.30 -12.18
N VAL A 15 -0.24 1.04 -12.26
CA VAL A 15 -0.85 0.33 -11.13
C VAL A 15 0.14 -0.67 -10.55
N TRP A 16 0.26 -0.67 -9.23
CA TRP A 16 1.22 -1.48 -8.49
C TRP A 16 0.54 -2.26 -7.37
N THR A 17 0.93 -3.52 -7.23
CA THR A 17 0.60 -4.36 -6.08
C THR A 17 1.77 -4.37 -5.11
N VAL A 18 1.50 -4.01 -3.86
CA VAL A 18 2.46 -4.07 -2.76
C VAL A 18 1.92 -5.04 -1.71
N VAL A 19 2.56 -6.20 -1.60
CA VAL A 19 2.22 -7.19 -0.57
C VAL A 19 3.07 -6.90 0.66
N THR A 20 2.43 -6.80 1.81
CA THR A 20 3.08 -6.69 3.12
C THR A 20 2.73 -7.92 3.97
N GLN A 21 3.42 -8.09 5.09
CA GLN A 21 3.19 -9.22 6.02
C GLN A 21 1.76 -9.37 6.56
N THR A 22 0.84 -8.43 6.31
CA THR A 22 -0.55 -8.56 6.81
C THR A 22 -1.59 -8.13 5.79
N SER A 23 -1.19 -7.57 4.64
CA SER A 23 -2.12 -6.95 3.70
C SER A 23 -1.52 -6.84 2.32
N THR A 24 -2.36 -6.88 1.31
CA THR A 24 -2.03 -6.41 -0.03
C THR A 24 -2.56 -4.99 -0.21
N TYR A 25 -1.75 -4.14 -0.83
CA TYR A 25 -2.11 -2.79 -1.26
C TYR A 25 -2.09 -2.72 -2.77
N LEU A 26 -3.13 -2.11 -3.33
CA LEU A 26 -3.15 -1.70 -4.73
C LEU A 26 -2.95 -0.18 -4.76
N LEU A 27 -1.88 0.26 -5.43
CA LEU A 27 -1.57 1.66 -5.65
C LEU A 27 -1.83 1.98 -7.12
N ASP A 28 -2.77 2.88 -7.37
CA ASP A 28 -2.99 3.42 -8.71
C ASP A 28 -2.41 4.84 -8.77
N PHE A 29 -1.26 5.00 -9.43
CA PHE A 29 -0.64 6.32 -9.61
C PHE A 29 -1.29 7.12 -10.74
N ASN A 30 -2.11 6.51 -11.59
CA ASN A 30 -2.85 7.23 -12.62
C ASN A 30 -4.06 7.93 -12.00
N GLU A 31 -4.77 7.24 -11.11
CA GLU A 31 -5.95 7.77 -10.41
C GLU A 31 -5.61 8.40 -9.05
N MET A 32 -4.38 8.22 -8.56
CA MET A 32 -3.93 8.64 -7.23
C MET A 32 -4.81 8.06 -6.12
N THR A 33 -4.97 6.74 -6.16
CA THR A 33 -5.76 5.97 -5.18
C THR A 33 -4.95 4.84 -4.54
N LEU A 34 -5.37 4.46 -3.34
CA LEU A 34 -4.84 3.35 -2.57
C LEU A 34 -5.99 2.48 -2.07
N LEU A 35 -5.94 1.20 -2.38
CA LEU A 35 -6.86 0.19 -1.85
C LEU A 35 -6.09 -0.78 -0.96
N ARG A 36 -6.66 -1.11 0.22
CA ARG A 36 -6.11 -2.14 1.11
C ARG A 36 -7.00 -3.38 1.13
N ALA A 37 -6.40 -4.53 0.86
CA ALA A 37 -6.99 -5.86 1.03
C ALA A 37 -6.27 -6.62 2.16
N PRO A 38 -6.84 -6.68 3.38
CA PRO A 38 -6.20 -7.36 4.52
C PRO A 38 -6.14 -8.88 4.31
N GLY A 39 -5.03 -9.53 4.69
CA GLY A 39 -4.87 -11.00 4.66
C GLY A 39 -4.77 -11.63 3.26
N VAL A 40 -4.94 -10.86 2.19
CA VAL A 40 -4.79 -11.35 0.81
C VAL A 40 -3.31 -11.40 0.44
N GLY A 41 -2.84 -12.54 -0.09
CA GLY A 41 -1.48 -12.70 -0.62
C GLY A 41 -0.37 -12.77 0.43
N VAL A 42 -0.73 -12.83 1.72
CA VAL A 42 0.19 -12.83 2.86
C VAL A 42 0.71 -14.26 3.12
N SER A 43 2.00 -14.41 3.41
CA SER A 43 2.56 -15.68 3.89
C SER A 43 2.04 -16.03 5.29
N ASP A 44 1.95 -17.32 5.69
CA ASP A 44 1.45 -17.79 7.00
C ASP A 44 2.38 -17.39 8.18
N SER A 45 2.67 -16.10 8.32
CA SER A 45 3.46 -15.52 9.39
C SER A 45 2.60 -15.39 10.65
N GLU A 46 2.79 -16.30 11.61
CA GLU A 46 2.12 -16.27 12.92
C GLU A 46 2.54 -15.07 13.80
N GLU A 47 3.55 -14.31 13.38
CA GLU A 47 4.10 -13.18 14.13
C GLU A 47 3.17 -11.94 14.09
N TRP A 48 2.35 -11.79 13.05
CA TRP A 48 1.53 -10.59 12.84
C TRP A 48 0.05 -10.89 12.70
N ALA A 49 -0.76 -10.43 13.64
CA ALA A 49 -2.21 -10.55 13.56
C ALA A 49 -2.78 -9.64 12.44
N VAL A 50 -3.55 -10.23 11.52
CA VAL A 50 -4.26 -9.47 10.48
C VAL A 50 -5.37 -8.64 11.13
N SER A 51 -5.18 -7.32 11.14
CA SER A 51 -6.19 -6.38 11.63
C SER A 51 -7.13 -5.95 10.51
N ARG A 52 -8.44 -6.18 10.71
CA ARG A 52 -9.50 -5.56 9.91
C ARG A 52 -9.64 -4.10 10.31
N LEU A 53 -9.49 -3.20 9.36
CA LEU A 53 -9.72 -1.78 9.56
C LEU A 53 -11.07 -1.39 8.96
N ARG A 54 -11.69 -0.33 9.50
CA ARG A 54 -12.99 0.18 9.07
C ARG A 54 -13.08 0.45 7.55
N ARG A 55 -11.94 0.73 6.91
CA ARG A 55 -11.83 1.20 5.52
C ARG A 55 -11.10 0.21 4.61
N ASP A 56 -11.11 -1.07 4.98
CA ASP A 56 -10.62 -2.10 4.08
C ASP A 56 -11.56 -2.21 2.88
N SER A 57 -11.00 -2.40 1.69
CA SER A 57 -11.75 -2.44 0.41
C SER A 57 -12.43 -1.13 -0.01
N GLU A 58 -12.07 0.01 0.57
CA GLU A 58 -12.45 1.35 0.09
C GLU A 58 -11.24 2.05 -0.55
N ASP A 59 -11.47 2.78 -1.64
CA ASP A 59 -10.45 3.61 -2.27
C ASP A 59 -10.12 4.82 -1.39
N ILE A 60 -8.88 4.89 -0.94
CA ILE A 60 -8.33 5.99 -0.14
C ILE A 60 -7.54 6.90 -1.09
N PRO A 61 -7.80 8.23 -1.11
CA PRO A 61 -7.00 9.13 -1.94
C PRO A 61 -5.53 9.10 -1.52
N LEU A 62 -4.67 8.72 -2.46
CA LEU A 62 -3.23 8.70 -2.31
C LEU A 62 -2.68 10.08 -2.67
N LEU A 63 -1.87 10.65 -1.80
CA LEU A 63 -1.22 11.95 -2.01
C LEU A 63 0.26 11.78 -2.38
N GLY A 64 0.85 10.63 -2.03
CA GLY A 64 2.22 10.29 -2.37
C GLY A 64 2.73 9.09 -1.57
N VAL A 65 3.90 8.61 -1.98
CA VAL A 65 4.64 7.56 -1.29
C VAL A 65 5.91 8.19 -0.72
N ARG A 66 6.27 7.89 0.52
CA ARG A 66 7.56 8.34 1.08
C ARG A 66 8.60 7.24 1.07
N THR A 67 8.21 6.05 1.51
CA THR A 67 9.05 4.85 1.47
C THR A 67 8.17 3.68 1.04
N CYS A 68 8.66 2.87 0.11
CA CYS A 68 8.04 1.58 -0.24
C CYS A 68 9.13 0.70 -0.81
N ARG A 69 9.73 -0.14 0.04
CA ARG A 69 10.86 -1.00 -0.29
C ARG A 69 10.68 -2.35 0.39
N VAL A 70 10.99 -3.42 -0.33
CA VAL A 70 10.94 -4.80 0.19
C VAL A 70 11.83 -4.92 1.43
N GLY A 71 11.28 -5.47 2.51
CA GLY A 71 11.93 -5.64 3.81
C GLY A 71 11.69 -4.48 4.80
N GLU A 72 11.13 -3.36 4.36
CA GLU A 72 10.87 -2.18 5.19
C GLU A 72 9.37 -1.87 5.27
N SER A 73 8.95 -1.16 6.32
CA SER A 73 7.59 -0.63 6.42
C SER A 73 7.38 0.45 5.35
N ALA A 74 6.32 0.30 4.56
CA ALA A 74 5.91 1.34 3.62
C ALA A 74 5.22 2.49 4.36
N GLN A 75 5.35 3.69 3.80
CA GLN A 75 4.74 4.92 4.30
C GLN A 75 4.01 5.62 3.16
N PHE A 76 2.67 5.62 3.25
CA PHE A 76 1.80 6.25 2.26
C PHE A 76 1.18 7.51 2.85
N TRP A 77 1.31 8.62 2.11
CA TRP A 77 0.63 9.86 2.44
C TRP A 77 -0.77 9.81 1.86
N VAL A 78 -1.79 9.84 2.72
CA VAL A 78 -3.17 9.67 2.29
C VAL A 78 -4.06 10.78 2.85
N ARG A 79 -5.15 11.05 2.14
CA ARG A 79 -6.26 11.86 2.65
C ARG A 79 -7.29 10.94 3.28
N ALA A 80 -7.95 11.38 4.35
CA ALA A 80 -9.06 10.63 4.90
C ALA A 80 -10.25 10.67 3.92
N ALA A 81 -10.91 9.52 3.71
CA ALA A 81 -12.03 9.41 2.78
C ALA A 81 -13.30 10.15 3.27
N ASP A 82 -13.44 10.30 4.60
CA ASP A 82 -14.58 10.92 5.28
C ASP A 82 -14.36 12.40 5.65
N ASP A 83 -13.12 12.86 5.65
CA ASP A 83 -12.76 14.26 5.90
C ASP A 83 -11.64 14.70 4.95
N PRO A 84 -11.94 15.50 3.91
CA PRO A 84 -10.95 15.87 2.91
C PRO A 84 -9.84 16.79 3.43
N ASP A 85 -10.03 17.42 4.59
CA ASP A 85 -9.04 18.32 5.20
C ASP A 85 -8.02 17.54 6.05
N VAL A 86 -8.34 16.29 6.42
CA VAL A 86 -7.44 15.43 7.20
C VAL A 86 -6.49 14.66 6.28
N ARG A 87 -5.19 14.84 6.54
CA ARG A 87 -4.10 14.11 5.88
C ARG A 87 -3.31 13.34 6.92
N THR A 88 -2.96 12.10 6.61
CA THR A 88 -2.27 11.23 7.56
C THR A 88 -1.31 10.27 6.87
N TRP A 89 -0.33 9.79 7.63
CA TRP A 89 0.57 8.75 7.20
C TRP A 89 -0.03 7.40 7.53
N ARG A 90 -0.15 6.55 6.52
CA ARG A 90 -0.43 5.12 6.69
C ARG A 90 0.90 4.37 6.66
N ILE A 91 1.26 3.79 7.79
CA ILE A 91 2.47 2.97 7.96
C ILE A 91 2.05 1.51 7.93
N THR A 92 2.72 0.70 7.11
CA THR A 92 2.41 -0.73 6.95
C THR A 92 3.33 -1.62 7.77
N THR A 93 2.98 -2.90 7.88
CA THR A 93 3.99 -3.93 8.17
C THR A 93 5.03 -4.01 7.03
N PRO A 94 6.20 -4.61 7.25
CA PRO A 94 7.22 -4.78 6.22
C PRO A 94 6.68 -5.30 4.89
N VAL A 95 7.16 -4.72 3.80
CA VAL A 95 6.81 -5.12 2.43
C VAL A 95 7.51 -6.43 2.08
N GLU A 96 6.76 -7.40 1.55
CA GLU A 96 7.26 -8.69 1.09
C GLU A 96 7.51 -8.71 -0.43
N SER A 97 6.64 -8.07 -1.21
CA SER A 97 6.82 -7.98 -2.66
C SER A 97 6.17 -6.74 -3.26
N ILE A 98 6.73 -6.30 -4.40
CA ILE A 98 6.26 -5.17 -5.18
C ILE A 98 6.20 -5.60 -6.64
N GLU A 99 5.03 -5.47 -7.26
CA GLU A 99 4.78 -5.89 -8.64
C GLU A 99 4.01 -4.83 -9.40
N LYS A 100 4.47 -4.48 -10.61
CA LYS A 100 3.70 -3.62 -11.51
C LYS A 100 2.67 -4.43 -12.28
N ILE A 101 1.42 -3.96 -12.31
CA ILE A 101 0.34 -4.51 -13.12
C ILE A 101 0.40 -3.82 -14.50
N GLY A 102 0.77 -4.59 -15.53
CA GLY A 102 1.00 -4.11 -16.90
C GLY A 102 2.47 -4.18 -17.26
#